data_AF-A0A2E8HKR6-F1
#
_entry.id   AF-A0A2E8HKR6-F1
#
_cell.length_a   1.000
_cell.length_b   1.000
_cell.length_c   1.000
_cell.angle_alpha   90.00
_cell.angle_beta   90.00
_cell.angle_gamma   90.00
#
_symmetry.space_group_name_H-M   'P 1'
#
loop_
_entity.id
_entity.type
_entity.pdbx_description
1 polymer ?
#
loop_
_entity_poly.entity_id
_entity_poly.type
_entity_poly.pdbx_seq_one_letter_code
_entity_poly.pdbx_strand_id
1 'polypeptide(L)'
;MALMFECLSSLMVGNPLLTSTILQRKPVRPGTQNSFVAAINIASFTDLAEYEENVDLLADTMNGLPTVEGAEPVMVPGEPQLKVCEERMRDGIPLPPGTVEKLRVAAERFGLSLPQGLPHRDRSNGDG
;
A
#
# COMPACT_ATOMS: atom_id res chain seq x y z
N MET A 1 -7.85 15.26 8.36
CA MET A 1 -7.18 15.32 7.05
C MET A 1 -8.08 15.07 5.83
N ALA A 2 -9.22 14.36 5.94
CA ALA A 2 -10.07 14.03 4.78
C ALA A 2 -10.53 15.25 3.93
N LEU A 3 -10.82 16.38 4.56
CA LEU A 3 -11.24 17.60 3.85
C LEU A 3 -10.12 18.16 2.95
N MET A 4 -8.86 18.13 3.41
CA MET A 4 -7.72 18.58 2.60
C MET A 4 -7.56 17.73 1.34
N PHE A 5 -7.72 16.41 1.46
CA PHE A 5 -7.65 15.51 0.32
C PHE A 5 -8.78 15.80 -0.68
N GLU A 6 -10.02 16.01 -0.24
CA GLU A 6 -11.10 16.42 -1.14
C GLU A 6 -10.78 17.75 -1.85
N CYS A 7 -10.21 18.74 -1.13
CA CYS A 7 -9.83 20.00 -1.75
C CYS A 7 -8.78 19.80 -2.85
N LEU A 8 -7.69 19.06 -2.57
CA LEU A 8 -6.57 18.88 -3.48
C LEU A 8 -6.89 17.92 -4.64
N SER A 9 -7.53 16.77 -4.37
CA SER A 9 -7.77 15.77 -5.40
C SER A 9 -9.07 16.00 -6.17
N SER A 10 -10.10 16.59 -5.56
CA SER A 10 -11.44 16.73 -6.16
C SER A 10 -11.80 18.16 -6.52
N LEU A 11 -11.76 19.10 -5.56
CA LEU A 11 -12.25 20.46 -5.79
C LEU A 11 -11.36 21.25 -6.74
N MET A 12 -10.03 21.16 -6.57
CA MET A 12 -9.05 21.88 -7.40
C MET A 12 -9.16 21.53 -8.89
N VAL A 13 -9.55 20.29 -9.19
CA VAL A 13 -9.72 19.79 -10.57
C VAL A 13 -11.19 19.84 -11.04
N GLY A 14 -12.08 20.45 -10.26
CA GLY A 14 -13.49 20.66 -10.62
C GLY A 14 -14.38 19.41 -10.57
N ASN A 15 -13.97 18.37 -9.86
CA ASN A 15 -14.71 17.09 -9.78
C ASN A 15 -15.07 16.72 -8.32
N PRO A 16 -15.98 17.44 -7.64
CA PRO A 16 -16.31 17.19 -6.24
C PRO A 16 -16.91 15.81 -6.01
N LEU A 17 -16.40 15.06 -5.04
CA LEU A 17 -16.91 13.72 -4.68
C LEU A 17 -17.71 13.76 -3.38
N LEU A 18 -17.20 14.43 -2.33
CA LEU A 18 -17.86 14.45 -1.03
C LEU A 18 -19.18 15.22 -1.07
N THR A 19 -19.18 16.45 -1.59
CA THR A 19 -20.39 17.27 -1.66
C THR A 19 -21.45 16.64 -2.58
N SER A 20 -21.02 16.03 -3.70
CA SER A 20 -21.90 15.32 -4.63
C SER A 20 -22.59 14.13 -3.95
N THR A 21 -21.83 13.38 -3.15
CA THR A 21 -22.32 12.20 -2.42
C THR A 21 -23.23 12.60 -1.25
N ILE A 22 -22.81 13.55 -0.41
CA ILE A 22 -23.56 13.99 0.78
C ILE A 22 -24.92 14.58 0.38
N LEU A 23 -24.93 15.46 -0.62
CA LEU A 23 -26.15 16.13 -1.07
C LEU A 23 -26.98 15.27 -2.05
N GLN A 24 -26.52 14.05 -2.37
CA GLN A 24 -27.14 13.14 -3.35
C GLN A 24 -27.45 13.81 -4.70
N ARG A 25 -26.66 14.82 -5.09
CA ARG A 25 -26.96 15.68 -6.24
C ARG A 25 -26.66 15.02 -7.56
N LYS A 26 -25.61 14.20 -7.62
CA LYS A 26 -25.21 13.42 -8.78
C LYS A 26 -24.63 12.08 -8.32
N PRO A 27 -25.11 10.95 -8.84
CA PRO A 27 -24.49 9.66 -8.56
C PRO A 27 -23.06 9.68 -9.11
N VAL A 28 -22.09 9.49 -8.23
CA VAL A 28 -20.70 9.25 -8.62
C VAL A 28 -20.67 7.93 -9.39
N ARG A 29 -20.03 7.92 -10.57
CA ARG A 29 -19.95 6.68 -11.36
C ARG A 29 -19.14 5.63 -10.58
N PRO A 30 -19.58 4.37 -10.49
CA PRO A 30 -18.80 3.32 -9.86
C PRO A 30 -17.38 3.26 -10.44
N GLY A 31 -16.37 3.21 -9.57
CA GLY A 31 -14.96 3.23 -9.97
C GLY A 31 -14.37 4.63 -10.20
N THR A 32 -15.10 5.71 -9.94
CA THR A 32 -14.52 7.07 -10.02
C THR A 32 -13.56 7.28 -8.84
N GLN A 33 -12.30 7.61 -9.15
CA GLN A 33 -11.27 7.94 -8.16
C GLN A 33 -10.56 9.21 -8.60
N ASN A 34 -10.46 10.17 -7.68
CA ASN A 34 -9.64 11.35 -7.85
C ASN A 34 -8.30 11.14 -7.15
N SER A 35 -7.22 11.68 -7.70
CA SER A 35 -5.87 11.56 -7.14
C SER A 35 -5.12 12.86 -7.29
N PHE A 36 -4.22 13.11 -6.35
CA PHE A 36 -3.31 14.25 -6.36
C PHE A 36 -1.89 13.71 -6.19
N VAL A 37 -0.97 14.23 -7.00
CA VAL A 37 0.45 13.88 -6.97
C VAL A 37 1.25 15.17 -6.91
N ALA A 38 2.25 15.21 -6.02
CA ALA A 38 3.17 16.33 -5.87
C ALA A 38 4.61 15.82 -5.84
N ALA A 39 5.50 16.58 -6.47
CA ALA A 39 6.94 16.43 -6.35
C ALA A 39 7.53 17.77 -5.89
N ILE A 40 8.34 17.73 -4.84
CA ILE A 40 8.94 18.92 -4.24
C ILE A 40 10.45 18.81 -4.40
N ASN A 41 11.08 19.80 -5.01
CA ASN A 41 12.53 19.87 -5.07
C ASN A 41 13.09 20.39 -3.75
N ILE A 42 13.67 19.52 -2.93
CA ILE A 42 14.21 19.86 -1.61
C ILE A 42 15.38 20.86 -1.73
N ALA A 43 16.20 20.72 -2.77
CA ALA A 43 17.34 21.61 -3.04
C ALA A 43 16.94 23.07 -3.31
N SER A 44 15.64 23.34 -3.55
CA SER A 44 15.12 24.71 -3.63
C SER A 44 14.97 25.38 -2.26
N PHE A 45 15.09 24.65 -1.16
CA PHE A 45 14.83 25.13 0.21
C PHE A 45 16.03 25.00 1.14
N THR A 46 16.87 23.99 0.96
CA THR A 46 18.00 23.69 1.85
C THR A 46 19.10 22.94 1.09
N ASP A 47 20.28 22.80 1.70
CA ASP A 47 21.30 21.87 1.21
C ASP A 47 20.78 20.43 1.26
N LEU A 48 20.98 19.70 0.16
CA LEU A 48 20.41 18.36 0.00
C LEU A 48 21.15 17.32 0.85
N ALA A 49 22.48 17.40 0.95
CA ALA A 49 23.26 16.44 1.72
C ALA A 49 23.00 16.60 3.22
N GLU A 50 22.92 17.85 3.70
CA GLU A 50 22.55 18.13 5.08
C GLU A 50 21.10 17.69 5.38
N TYR A 51 20.17 17.82 4.42
CA TYR A 51 18.81 17.32 4.59
C TYR A 51 18.76 15.79 4.70
N GLU A 52 19.50 15.08 3.85
CA GLU A 52 19.60 13.62 3.90
C GLU A 52 20.16 13.15 5.25
N GLU A 53 21.27 13.74 5.72
CA GLU A 53 21.85 13.42 7.04
C GLU A 53 20.86 13.65 8.19
N ASN A 54 20.08 14.73 8.13
CA ASN A 54 19.05 15.01 9.14
C ASN A 54 17.88 14.02 9.10
N VAL A 55 17.49 13.55 7.91
CA VAL A 55 16.45 12.51 7.77
C VAL A 55 16.94 11.18 8.33
N ASP A 56 18.18 10.80 8.04
CA ASP A 56 18.79 9.57 8.57
C ASP A 56 18.89 9.63 10.10
N LEU A 57 19.40 10.74 10.65
CA LEU A 57 19.49 10.94 12.09
C LEU A 57 18.13 10.90 12.77
N LEU A 58 17.09 11.47 12.14
CA LEU A 58 15.73 11.41 12.64
C LEU A 58 15.21 9.97 12.67
N ALA A 59 15.43 9.21 11.60
CA ALA A 59 15.01 7.82 11.51
C ALA A 59 15.70 6.95 12.58
N ASP A 60 17.02 7.07 12.70
CA ASP A 60 17.82 6.38 13.72
C ASP A 60 17.38 6.73 15.14
N THR A 61 17.10 8.02 15.39
CA THR A 61 16.62 8.48 16.69
C THR A 61 15.27 7.86 17.01
N MET A 62 14.34 7.81 16.06
CA MET A 62 13.01 7.21 16.25
C MET A 62 13.10 5.70 16.51
N ASN A 63 13.92 5.00 15.73
CA ASN A 63 14.15 3.56 15.88
C ASN A 63 14.86 3.22 17.20
N GLY A 64 15.72 4.12 17.69
CA GLY A 64 16.44 3.99 18.96
C GLY A 64 15.62 4.32 20.21
N LEU A 65 14.35 4.74 20.07
CA LEU A 65 13.51 5.07 21.23
C LEU A 65 13.25 3.82 22.11
N PRO A 66 13.25 3.98 23.44
CA PRO A 66 12.93 2.87 24.34
C PRO A 66 11.51 2.38 24.08
N THR A 67 11.40 1.07 23.88
CA THR A 67 10.11 0.41 23.66
C THR A 67 9.48 0.05 25.00
N VAL A 68 8.16 0.24 25.13
CA VAL A 68 7.44 -0.19 26.33
C VAL A 68 7.41 -1.71 26.43
N GLU A 69 7.40 -2.24 27.65
CA GLU A 69 7.40 -3.69 27.88
C GLU A 69 6.21 -4.36 27.16
N GLY A 70 6.51 -5.38 26.35
CA GLY A 70 5.51 -6.13 25.58
C GLY A 70 5.09 -5.48 24.25
N ALA A 71 5.67 -4.35 23.84
CA ALA A 71 5.48 -3.77 22.51
C ALA A 71 6.62 -4.12 21.56
N GLU A 72 6.32 -4.12 20.26
CA GLU A 72 7.31 -4.20 19.19
C GLU A 72 8.13 -2.89 19.12
N PRO A 73 9.40 -2.95 18.68
CA PRO A 73 10.22 -1.77 18.46
C PRO A 73 9.54 -0.74 17.55
N VAL A 74 9.84 0.53 17.79
CA VAL A 74 9.43 1.61 16.88
C VAL A 74 10.15 1.39 15.55
N MET A 75 9.39 1.51 14.45
CA MET A 75 9.89 1.49 13.08
C MET A 75 9.37 2.73 12.36
N VAL A 76 10.19 3.34 11.51
CA VAL A 76 9.74 4.47 10.69
C VAL A 76 8.88 4.00 9.51
N PRO A 77 8.00 4.88 8.98
CA PRO A 77 7.20 4.55 7.81
C PRO A 77 8.07 4.09 6.63
N GLY A 78 7.80 2.90 6.10
CA GLY A 78 8.53 2.30 4.98
C GLY A 78 9.35 1.07 5.37
N GLU A 79 9.92 1.02 6.57
CA GLU A 79 10.75 -0.10 7.01
C GLU A 79 10.00 -1.45 7.09
N PRO A 80 8.80 -1.52 7.69
CA PRO A 80 8.06 -2.80 7.72
C PRO A 80 7.77 -3.31 6.30
N GLN A 81 7.49 -2.40 5.36
CA GLN A 81 7.21 -2.74 3.97
C GLN A 81 8.47 -3.23 3.25
N LEU A 82 9.63 -2.62 3.52
CA LEU A 82 10.92 -3.05 2.95
C LEU A 82 11.27 -4.46 3.43
N LYS A 83 11.15 -4.73 4.73
CA LYS A 83 11.39 -6.06 5.31
C LYS A 83 10.47 -7.12 4.67
N VAL A 84 9.18 -6.83 4.58
CA VAL A 84 8.20 -7.73 3.93
C VAL A 84 8.49 -7.90 2.44
N CYS A 85 9.00 -6.86 1.76
CA CYS A 85 9.40 -6.94 0.36
C CYS A 85 10.58 -7.90 0.19
N GLU A 86 11.65 -7.74 0.98
CA GLU A 86 12.83 -8.62 0.95
C GLU A 86 12.46 -10.08 1.23
N GLU A 87 11.64 -10.31 2.26
CA GLU A 87 11.12 -11.64 2.59
C GLU A 87 10.35 -12.23 1.41
N ARG A 88 9.42 -11.49 0.81
CA ARG A 88 8.58 -12.01 -0.30
C ARG A 88 9.31 -12.12 -1.62
N MET A 89 10.37 -11.34 -1.83
CA MET A 89 11.25 -11.49 -3.00
C MET A 89 12.05 -12.80 -2.92
N ARG A 90 12.47 -13.19 -1.72
CA ARG A 90 13.23 -14.42 -1.49
C ARG A 90 12.33 -15.66 -1.39
N ASP A 91 11.28 -15.58 -0.58
CA ASP A 91 10.48 -16.73 -0.14
C ASP A 91 9.16 -16.87 -0.94
N GLY A 92 8.83 -15.88 -1.77
CA GLY A 92 7.58 -15.81 -2.53
C GLY A 92 6.45 -15.09 -1.77
N ILE A 93 5.40 -14.71 -2.50
CA ILE A 93 4.25 -13.99 -1.94
C ILE A 93 3.23 -15.02 -1.41
N PRO A 94 2.93 -15.03 -0.10
CA PRO A 94 1.91 -15.92 0.44
C PRO A 94 0.53 -15.49 -0.05
N LEU A 95 -0.18 -16.41 -0.70
CA LEU A 95 -1.54 -16.19 -1.21
C LEU A 95 -2.54 -17.01 -0.39
N PRO A 96 -3.65 -16.41 0.07
CA PRO A 96 -4.74 -17.17 0.68
C PRO A 96 -5.33 -18.20 -0.31
N PRO A 97 -5.78 -19.38 0.16
CA PRO A 97 -6.35 -20.41 -0.72
C PRO A 97 -7.50 -19.92 -1.60
N GLY A 98 -8.35 -19.03 -1.08
CA GLY A 98 -9.44 -18.42 -1.85
C GLY A 98 -8.97 -17.49 -2.97
N THR A 99 -7.80 -16.85 -2.83
CA THR A 99 -7.19 -16.03 -3.88
C THR A 99 -6.61 -16.92 -4.98
N VAL A 100 -5.94 -18.02 -4.61
CA VAL A 100 -5.41 -19.02 -5.56
C VAL A 100 -6.52 -19.58 -6.44
N GLU A 101 -7.66 -19.95 -5.86
CA GLU A 101 -8.79 -20.47 -6.65
C GLU A 101 -9.38 -19.43 -7.61
N LYS A 102 -9.48 -18.16 -7.19
CA LYS A 102 -9.93 -17.08 -8.08
C LYS A 102 -8.99 -16.88 -9.25
N LEU A 103 -7.67 -16.97 -9.01
CA LEU A 103 -6.66 -16.89 -10.08
C LEU A 103 -6.78 -18.07 -11.05
N ARG A 104 -7.03 -19.28 -10.56
CA ARG A 104 -7.27 -20.47 -11.41
C ARG A 104 -8.49 -20.31 -12.31
N VAL A 105 -9.61 -19.88 -11.73
CA VAL A 105 -10.84 -19.64 -12.50
C VAL A 105 -10.63 -18.56 -13.57
N ALA A 106 -9.89 -17.49 -13.25
CA ALA A 106 -9.56 -16.47 -14.23
C ALA A 106 -8.66 -17.01 -15.35
N ALA A 107 -7.62 -17.79 -15.01
CA ALA A 107 -6.72 -18.40 -15.98
C ALA A 107 -7.46 -19.32 -16.95
N GLU A 108 -8.34 -20.19 -16.44
CA GLU A 108 -9.18 -21.07 -17.27
C GLU A 108 -10.11 -20.29 -18.20
N ARG A 109 -10.76 -19.24 -17.69
CA ARG A 109 -11.66 -18.39 -18.49
C ARG A 109 -10.95 -17.76 -19.68
N PHE A 110 -9.67 -17.40 -19.53
CA PHE A 110 -8.89 -16.73 -20.57
C PHE A 110 -7.91 -17.66 -21.30
N GLY A 111 -7.90 -18.96 -21.00
CA GLY A 111 -6.99 -19.93 -21.62
C GLY A 111 -5.51 -19.69 -21.31
N LEU A 112 -5.20 -19.14 -20.13
CA LEU A 112 -3.83 -18.82 -19.69
C LEU A 112 -3.25 -19.94 -18.81
N SER A 113 -1.95 -20.18 -18.92
CA SER A 113 -1.21 -21.05 -18.00
C SER A 113 -1.00 -20.36 -16.65
N LEU A 114 -1.12 -21.12 -15.56
CA LEU A 114 -0.79 -20.62 -14.23
C LEU A 114 0.72 -20.42 -14.05
N PRO A 115 1.14 -19.40 -13.27
CA PRO A 115 2.55 -19.23 -12.95
C PRO A 115 3.07 -20.38 -12.08
N GLN A 116 4.35 -20.68 -12.22
CA GLN A 116 5.05 -21.66 -11.39
C GLN A 116 5.07 -21.18 -9.93
N GLY A 117 4.85 -22.11 -8.99
CA GLY A 117 4.86 -21.79 -7.54
C GLY A 117 3.50 -21.40 -6.94
N LEU A 118 2.40 -21.37 -7.72
CA LEU A 118 1.08 -21.33 -7.10
C LEU A 118 0.85 -22.61 -6.28
N PRO A 119 0.40 -22.52 -5.02
CA PRO A 119 0.09 -23.70 -4.22
C PRO A 119 -0.90 -24.59 -4.98
N HIS A 120 -0.48 -25.81 -5.32
CA HIS A 120 -1.41 -26.81 -5.82
C HIS A 120 -2.38 -27.16 -4.71
N ARG A 121 -3.64 -27.38 -5.09
CA ARG A 121 -4.67 -27.83 -4.16
C ARG A 121 -4.30 -29.25 -3.71
N ASP A 122 -3.55 -29.39 -2.61
CA ASP A 122 -3.31 -30.70 -2.04
C ASP A 122 -4.64 -31.21 -1.47
N ARG A 123 -5.31 -32.05 -2.25
CA ARG A 123 -6.42 -32.87 -1.78
C ARG A 123 -5.82 -34.07 -1.06
N SER A 124 -5.46 -33.90 0.21
CA SER A 124 -5.49 -34.98 1.20
C SER A 124 -5.22 -34.44 2.61
N ASN A 125 -6.29 -34.06 3.30
CA ASN A 125 -6.40 -34.41 4.71
C ASN A 125 -7.85 -34.80 5.00
N GLY A 126 -8.24 -35.91 4.38
CA GLY A 126 -9.22 -36.84 4.90
C GLY A 126 -8.50 -38.16 5.07
N ASP A 127 -8.00 -38.41 6.28
CA ASP A 127 -7.96 -39.71 6.96
C ASP A 127 -7.22 -39.57 8.29
N GLY A 128 -7.90 -39.92 9.39
CA GLY A 128 -7.43 -39.86 10.77
C GLY A 128 -8.52 -39.39 11.72
#